data_AF-A0A3D2U7I3-F1
#
_entry.id   AF-A0A3D2U7I3-F1
#
_cell.length_a   1.000
_cell.length_b   1.000
_cell.length_c   1.000
_cell.angle_alpha   90.00
_cell.angle_beta   90.00
_cell.angle_gamma   90.00
#
_symmetry.space_group_name_H-M   'P 1'
#
loop_
_entity.id
_entity.type
_entity.pdbx_description
1 polymer ?
#
loop_
_entity_poly.entity_id
_entity_poly.type
_entity_poly.pdbx_seq_one_letter_code
_entity_poly.pdbx_strand_id
1 'polypeptide(L)'
;MKNELEKGIVEMSGGLQDLLGVADAPVAVSFVTEIPEGVSRVEATALSGCSYWKQAAQGDVFATVPEDHFSCPIGAFTHGVELPEAEAEGQQQMIGMMVELQYVRMEEVPDIPHRTDSFEAVVYSPLDKAPCEVDAVIVQGTPRQMMILAEAATAAGVDGGPTMGRPTCAAIPEVMQETRFVTNLGCIGNRVYTGLADEDLYMVLPGSQVDAIQEKLAAIVSANAALEEFHGGRVSGGG
;
A
#
# COMPACT_ATOMS: atom_id res chain seq x y z
N MET A 1 17.26 17.74 -35.22
CA MET A 1 15.98 17.84 -34.49
C MET A 1 15.24 16.52 -34.29
N LYS A 2 15.18 15.58 -35.25
CA LYS A 2 14.68 14.21 -34.95
C LYS A 2 15.71 13.33 -34.21
N ASN A 3 17.01 13.57 -34.41
CA ASN A 3 18.11 12.74 -33.87
C ASN A 3 18.54 13.04 -32.42
N GLU A 4 17.97 14.04 -31.74
CA GLU A 4 18.33 14.37 -30.35
C GLU A 4 17.28 13.92 -29.33
N LEU A 5 16.06 13.62 -29.78
CA LEU A 5 14.99 13.07 -28.92
C LEU A 5 15.13 11.55 -28.68
N GLU A 6 15.88 10.83 -29.52
CA GLU A 6 16.11 9.38 -29.37
C GLU A 6 17.24 9.03 -28.40
N LYS A 7 18.00 10.02 -27.89
CA LYS A 7 19.10 9.79 -26.93
C LYS A 7 18.66 9.72 -25.46
N GLY A 8 17.36 9.88 -25.17
CA GLY A 8 16.83 9.98 -23.81
C GLY A 8 16.12 8.74 -23.26
N ILE A 9 16.08 7.63 -24.00
CA ILE A 9 15.55 6.36 -23.46
C ILE A 9 16.72 5.61 -22.86
N VAL A 10 17.10 5.98 -21.64
CA VAL A 10 17.86 5.06 -20.79
C VAL A 10 16.92 3.88 -20.56
N GLU A 11 17.30 2.69 -21.02
CA GLU A 11 16.66 1.44 -20.59
C GLU A 11 16.86 1.32 -19.08
N MET A 12 15.93 1.88 -18.31
CA MET A 12 15.86 1.67 -16.88
C MET A 12 15.37 0.23 -16.65
N SER A 13 16.31 -0.69 -16.54
CA SER A 13 16.08 -2.03 -16.01
C SER A 13 16.15 -1.94 -14.49
N GLY A 14 15.00 -2.09 -13.83
CA GLY A 14 14.89 -2.01 -12.38
C GLY A 14 13.48 -2.39 -11.94
N GLY A 15 13.33 -2.88 -10.71
CA GLY A 15 12.02 -3.17 -10.15
C GLY A 15 11.25 -1.88 -9.82
N LEU A 16 9.99 -2.02 -9.41
CA LEU A 16 9.13 -0.91 -8.96
C LEU A 16 9.85 0.05 -7.98
N GLN A 17 10.62 -0.49 -7.03
CA GLN A 17 11.39 0.29 -6.07
C GLN A 17 12.44 1.19 -6.74
N ASP A 18 13.29 0.61 -7.59
CA ASP A 18 14.39 1.31 -8.24
C ASP A 18 13.90 2.37 -9.21
N LEU A 19 12.87 2.03 -10.00
CA LEU A 19 12.28 2.95 -10.96
C LEU A 19 11.65 4.17 -10.28
N LEU A 20 10.98 3.97 -9.14
CA LEU A 20 10.31 5.02 -8.41
C LEU A 20 11.25 5.77 -7.44
N GLY A 21 12.39 5.17 -7.10
CA GLY A 21 13.36 5.70 -6.15
C GLY A 21 12.81 5.82 -4.73
N VAL A 22 11.90 4.92 -4.32
CA VAL A 22 11.35 4.89 -2.95
C VAL A 22 12.35 4.29 -1.97
N ALA A 23 12.39 4.84 -0.75
CA ALA A 23 13.37 4.43 0.26
C ALA A 23 13.09 3.03 0.81
N ASP A 24 11.81 2.74 1.07
CA ASP A 24 11.34 1.47 1.59
C ASP A 24 10.90 0.52 0.46
N ALA A 25 11.06 -0.79 0.67
CA ALA A 25 10.64 -1.77 -0.33
C ALA A 25 9.10 -1.77 -0.47
N PRO A 26 8.56 -1.80 -1.71
CA PRO A 26 7.16 -2.13 -1.94
C PRO A 26 6.81 -3.46 -1.28
N VAL A 27 5.69 -3.51 -0.55
CA VAL A 27 5.28 -4.67 0.24
C VAL A 27 4.24 -5.46 -0.52
N ALA A 28 4.52 -6.74 -0.77
CA ALA A 28 3.54 -7.71 -1.22
C ALA A 28 2.72 -8.23 -0.02
N VAL A 29 1.41 -8.30 -0.21
CA VAL A 29 0.44 -8.88 0.72
C VAL A 29 -0.32 -10.00 0.00
N SER A 30 -0.32 -11.20 0.59
CA SER A 30 -1.00 -12.37 0.03
C SER A 30 -1.85 -13.04 1.10
N PHE A 31 -3.15 -13.18 0.86
CA PHE A 31 -4.09 -13.95 1.68
C PHE A 31 -4.09 -15.39 1.19
N VAL A 32 -3.77 -16.32 2.07
CA VAL A 32 -3.56 -17.73 1.72
C VAL A 32 -4.35 -18.66 2.62
N THR A 33 -4.69 -19.83 2.09
CA THR A 33 -5.32 -20.93 2.83
C THR A 33 -4.29 -21.86 3.49
N GLU A 34 -3.02 -21.72 3.16
CA GLU A 34 -1.90 -22.42 3.80
C GLU A 34 -0.64 -21.57 3.74
N ILE A 35 0.20 -21.63 4.78
CA ILE A 35 1.48 -20.91 4.80
C ILE A 35 2.42 -21.56 3.77
N PRO A 36 2.99 -20.81 2.81
CA PRO A 36 3.90 -21.35 1.80
C PRO A 36 5.14 -22.02 2.42
N GLU A 37 5.68 -23.03 1.75
CA GLU A 37 6.89 -23.71 2.20
C GLU A 37 8.06 -22.72 2.38
N GLY A 38 8.75 -22.81 3.52
CA GLY A 38 9.87 -21.93 3.84
C GLY A 38 9.49 -20.58 4.45
N VAL A 39 8.19 -20.24 4.52
CA VAL A 39 7.71 -19.04 5.23
C VAL A 39 7.36 -19.42 6.67
N SER A 40 7.90 -18.67 7.62
CA SER A 40 7.58 -18.84 9.05
C SER A 40 6.50 -17.86 9.49
N ARG A 41 5.67 -18.26 10.46
CA ARG A 41 4.80 -17.33 11.17
C ARG A 41 5.65 -16.29 11.92
N VAL A 42 5.14 -15.07 12.03
CA VAL A 42 5.78 -13.98 12.80
C VAL A 42 6.13 -14.43 14.21
N GLU A 43 7.32 -14.08 14.69
CA GLU A 43 7.80 -14.49 16.02
C GLU A 43 7.04 -13.78 17.15
N ALA A 44 6.61 -12.54 16.93
CA ALA A 44 5.92 -11.72 17.90
C ALA A 44 4.77 -10.96 17.25
N THR A 45 3.59 -11.06 17.85
CA THR A 45 2.40 -10.30 17.45
C THR A 45 2.67 -8.80 17.57
N ALA A 46 2.40 -8.06 16.50
CA ALA A 46 2.53 -6.61 16.51
C ALA A 46 1.30 -5.93 17.13
N LEU A 47 1.50 -4.71 17.65
CA LEU A 47 0.42 -3.88 18.21
C LEU A 47 -0.54 -3.33 17.13
N SER A 48 -0.14 -3.36 15.85
CA SER A 48 -0.95 -2.90 14.75
C SER A 48 -0.73 -3.72 13.49
N GLY A 49 -1.79 -3.96 12.70
CA GLY A 49 -1.66 -4.70 11.44
C GLY A 49 -0.74 -4.00 10.43
N CYS A 50 -0.72 -2.67 10.39
CA CYS A 50 0.19 -1.92 9.52
C CYS A 50 1.67 -1.96 9.98
N SER A 51 1.97 -2.40 11.21
CA SER A 51 3.36 -2.65 11.62
C SER A 51 3.96 -3.84 10.85
N TYR A 52 3.15 -4.78 10.38
CA TYR A 52 3.62 -5.87 9.52
C TYR A 52 4.06 -5.34 8.15
N TRP A 53 3.45 -4.28 7.64
CA TRP A 53 3.89 -3.64 6.40
C TRP A 53 5.27 -3.03 6.57
N LYS A 54 5.48 -2.30 7.67
CA LYS A 54 6.80 -1.73 8.00
C LYS A 54 7.87 -2.82 8.11
N GLN A 55 7.57 -3.90 8.81
CA GLN A 55 8.50 -5.01 8.98
C GLN A 55 8.88 -5.65 7.64
N ALA A 56 7.88 -5.91 6.79
CA ALA A 56 8.12 -6.45 5.45
C ALA A 56 8.90 -5.47 4.57
N ALA A 57 8.59 -4.17 4.61
CA ALA A 57 9.31 -3.14 3.87
C ALA A 57 10.80 -3.03 4.27
N GLN A 58 11.15 -3.46 5.49
CA GLN A 58 12.53 -3.54 6.00
C GLN A 58 13.27 -4.81 5.58
N GLY A 59 12.62 -5.71 4.84
CA GLY A 59 13.27 -6.85 4.18
C GLY A 59 12.77 -8.23 4.61
N ASP A 60 11.90 -8.31 5.62
CA ASP A 60 11.43 -9.55 6.23
C ASP A 60 10.35 -10.26 5.40
N VAL A 61 10.36 -11.59 5.42
CA VAL A 61 9.32 -12.44 4.82
C VAL A 61 8.72 -13.30 5.91
N PHE A 62 7.42 -13.15 6.16
CA PHE A 62 6.73 -13.87 7.23
C PHE A 62 5.24 -14.00 6.97
N ALA A 63 4.61 -14.94 7.67
CA ALA A 63 3.17 -15.11 7.70
C ALA A 63 2.58 -14.61 9.03
N THR A 64 1.33 -14.19 9.00
CA THR A 64 0.49 -13.94 10.17
C THR A 64 -0.75 -14.81 10.06
N VAL A 65 -1.28 -15.28 11.18
CA VAL A 65 -2.58 -15.97 11.23
C VAL A 65 -3.62 -15.03 11.87
N PRO A 66 -4.93 -15.32 11.85
CA PRO A 66 -5.96 -14.42 12.38
C PRO A 66 -5.68 -13.90 13.79
N GLU A 67 -5.14 -14.72 14.70
CA GLU A 67 -4.84 -14.33 16.08
C GLU A 67 -3.76 -13.24 16.18
N ASP A 68 -2.86 -13.16 15.19
CA ASP A 68 -1.82 -12.13 15.13
C ASP A 68 -2.38 -10.73 14.82
N HIS A 69 -3.67 -10.62 14.48
CA HIS A 69 -4.35 -9.35 14.21
C HIS A 69 -5.21 -8.85 15.38
N PHE A 70 -5.39 -9.66 16.43
CA PHE A 70 -6.26 -9.35 17.57
C PHE A 70 -5.86 -8.08 18.32
N SER A 71 -4.56 -7.76 18.33
CA SER A 71 -4.04 -6.54 18.98
C SER A 71 -4.40 -5.24 18.22
N CYS A 72 -4.93 -5.36 16.99
CA CYS A 72 -5.31 -4.23 16.17
C CYS A 72 -6.80 -4.31 15.81
N PRO A 73 -7.72 -3.78 16.64
CA PRO A 73 -9.15 -3.97 16.42
C PRO A 73 -9.65 -3.50 15.06
N ILE A 74 -9.19 -2.34 14.59
CA ILE A 74 -9.53 -1.83 13.24
C ILE A 74 -8.87 -2.67 12.14
N GLY A 75 -7.65 -3.16 12.36
CA GLY A 75 -6.94 -4.05 11.45
C GLY A 75 -7.70 -5.36 11.26
N ALA A 76 -8.06 -6.02 12.36
CA ALA A 76 -8.87 -7.24 12.38
C ALA A 76 -10.20 -7.05 11.66
N PHE A 77 -10.91 -5.94 11.91
CA PHE A 77 -12.14 -5.60 11.19
C PHE A 77 -11.91 -5.54 9.67
N THR A 78 -10.92 -4.75 9.21
CA THR A 78 -10.65 -4.60 7.76
C THR A 78 -10.19 -5.90 7.10
N HIS A 79 -9.54 -6.80 7.84
CA HIS A 79 -9.13 -8.11 7.35
C HIS A 79 -10.26 -9.15 7.40
N GLY A 80 -11.44 -8.83 7.96
CA GLY A 80 -12.53 -9.79 8.11
C GLY A 80 -12.25 -10.86 9.16
N VAL A 81 -11.39 -10.56 10.14
CA VAL A 81 -11.05 -11.49 11.22
C VAL A 81 -12.18 -11.52 12.25
N GLU A 82 -12.72 -12.71 12.49
CA GLU A 82 -13.64 -12.95 13.61
C GLU A 82 -12.87 -12.83 14.94
N LEU A 83 -13.29 -11.88 15.78
CA LEU A 83 -12.69 -11.66 17.08
C LEU A 83 -13.41 -12.49 18.15
N PRO A 84 -12.67 -13.10 19.11
CA PRO A 84 -13.29 -13.63 20.32
C PRO A 84 -13.95 -12.51 21.13
N GLU A 85 -14.85 -12.88 22.05
CA GLU A 85 -15.73 -11.95 22.77
C GLU A 85 -14.94 -10.82 23.48
N ALA A 86 -13.83 -11.15 24.14
CA ALA A 86 -13.02 -10.17 24.87
C ALA A 86 -12.38 -9.12 23.94
N GLU A 87 -11.82 -9.56 22.82
CA GLU A 87 -11.22 -8.70 21.79
C GLU A 87 -12.28 -7.88 21.05
N ALA A 88 -13.46 -8.47 20.81
CA ALA A 88 -14.60 -7.78 20.22
C ALA A 88 -15.13 -6.66 21.13
N GLU A 89 -15.18 -6.86 22.45
CA GLU A 89 -15.50 -5.80 23.41
C GLU A 89 -14.46 -4.67 23.36
N GLY A 90 -13.17 -5.01 23.31
CA GLY A 90 -12.09 -4.03 23.15
C GLY A 90 -12.19 -3.23 21.85
N GLN A 91 -12.58 -3.88 20.74
CA GLN A 91 -12.86 -3.22 19.47
C GLN A 91 -14.01 -2.22 19.60
N GLN A 92 -15.13 -2.63 20.20
CA GLN A 92 -16.29 -1.76 20.41
C GLN A 92 -15.95 -0.56 21.29
N GLN A 93 -15.16 -0.75 22.34
CA GLN A 93 -14.69 0.35 23.20
C GLN A 93 -13.81 1.34 22.43
N MET A 94 -12.90 0.84 21.58
CA MET A 94 -12.06 1.69 20.75
C MET A 94 -12.87 2.49 19.73
N ILE A 95 -13.85 1.86 19.07
CA ILE A 95 -14.78 2.53 18.16
C ILE A 95 -15.60 3.58 18.91
N GLY A 96 -16.14 3.23 20.09
CA GLY A 96 -16.88 4.16 20.95
C GLY A 96 -16.06 5.40 21.31
N MET A 97 -14.81 5.22 21.73
CA MET A 97 -13.88 6.31 21.98
C MET A 97 -13.65 7.17 20.72
N MET A 98 -13.46 6.56 19.55
CA MET A 98 -13.29 7.31 18.29
C MET A 98 -14.55 8.13 17.95
N VAL A 99 -15.75 7.61 18.24
CA VAL A 99 -17.02 8.34 18.03
C VAL A 99 -17.16 9.50 19.00
N GLU A 100 -16.83 9.29 20.29
CA GLU A 100 -16.84 10.34 21.31
C GLU A 100 -15.88 11.48 20.97
N LEU A 101 -14.71 11.14 20.42
CA LEU A 101 -13.73 12.09 19.89
C LEU A 101 -14.13 12.73 18.55
N GLN A 102 -15.29 12.35 18.01
CA GLN A 102 -15.79 12.77 16.69
C GLN A 102 -14.81 12.44 15.56
N TYR A 103 -13.96 11.44 15.75
CA TYR A 103 -12.99 10.96 14.78
C TYR A 103 -13.66 10.12 13.68
N VAL A 104 -14.67 9.32 14.04
CA VAL A 104 -15.52 8.52 13.14
C VAL A 104 -16.99 8.73 13.48
N ARG A 105 -17.87 8.71 12.48
CA ARG A 105 -19.31 8.64 12.71
C ARG A 105 -19.77 7.20 12.68
N MET A 106 -20.70 6.80 13.55
CA MET A 106 -21.16 5.40 13.60
C MET A 106 -21.76 4.93 12.27
N GLU A 107 -22.37 5.83 11.51
CA GLU A 107 -22.94 5.53 10.21
C GLU A 107 -21.89 5.23 9.13
N GLU A 108 -20.63 5.62 9.35
CA GLU A 108 -19.53 5.34 8.42
C GLU A 108 -18.93 3.94 8.59
N VAL A 109 -19.09 3.33 9.78
CA VAL A 109 -18.43 2.06 10.11
C VAL A 109 -18.81 0.92 9.15
N PRO A 110 -20.10 0.74 8.78
CA PRO A 110 -20.48 -0.32 7.84
C PRO A 110 -19.90 -0.16 6.43
N ASP A 111 -19.60 1.08 6.03
CA ASP A 111 -19.09 1.42 4.69
C ASP A 111 -17.56 1.33 4.60
N ILE A 112 -16.87 1.04 5.71
CA ILE A 112 -15.41 0.84 5.69
C ILE A 112 -15.12 -0.45 4.89
N PRO A 113 -14.28 -0.38 3.84
CA PRO A 113 -13.89 -1.56 3.08
C PRO A 113 -13.27 -2.61 4.01
N HIS A 114 -13.81 -3.83 3.95
CA HIS A 114 -13.36 -4.96 4.75
C HIS A 114 -13.52 -6.25 3.95
N ARG A 115 -12.65 -7.22 4.23
CA ARG A 115 -12.77 -8.54 3.62
C ARG A 115 -13.96 -9.29 4.21
N THR A 116 -14.63 -10.06 3.35
CA THR A 116 -15.67 -11.02 3.73
C THR A 116 -15.21 -12.47 3.65
N ASP A 117 -14.15 -12.72 2.87
CA ASP A 117 -13.58 -14.07 2.72
C ASP A 117 -12.60 -14.36 3.85
N SER A 118 -12.77 -15.52 4.48
CA SER A 118 -11.84 -16.03 5.48
C SER A 118 -10.48 -16.37 4.87
N PHE A 119 -9.44 -16.33 5.68
CA PHE A 119 -8.08 -16.72 5.33
C PHE A 119 -7.47 -17.52 6.48
N GLU A 120 -6.51 -18.39 6.18
CA GLU A 120 -5.75 -19.12 7.20
C GLU A 120 -4.47 -18.37 7.58
N ALA A 121 -3.86 -17.67 6.61
CA ALA A 121 -2.75 -16.77 6.88
C ALA A 121 -2.70 -15.58 5.91
N VAL A 122 -1.97 -14.53 6.30
CA VAL A 122 -1.53 -13.45 5.43
C VAL A 122 -0.01 -13.45 5.39
N VAL A 123 0.56 -13.53 4.19
CA VAL A 123 2.00 -13.41 3.96
C VAL A 123 2.35 -11.97 3.64
N TYR A 124 3.35 -11.44 4.32
CA TYR A 124 3.94 -10.14 4.06
C TYR A 124 5.40 -10.32 3.64
N SER A 125 5.82 -9.59 2.60
CA SER A 125 7.19 -9.63 2.10
C SER A 125 7.54 -8.38 1.29
N PRO A 126 8.82 -8.03 1.11
CA PRO A 126 9.23 -7.23 -0.04
C PRO A 126 8.70 -7.85 -1.34
N LEU A 127 8.24 -7.01 -2.26
CA LEU A 127 7.66 -7.46 -3.53
C LEU A 127 8.61 -8.34 -4.34
N ASP A 128 9.91 -8.05 -4.33
CA ASP A 128 10.95 -8.82 -5.03
C ASP A 128 11.25 -10.18 -4.36
N LYS A 129 10.72 -10.42 -3.16
CA LYS A 129 10.86 -11.66 -2.39
C LYS A 129 9.54 -12.39 -2.18
N ALA A 130 8.48 -12.01 -2.90
CA ALA A 130 7.16 -12.62 -2.75
C ALA A 130 7.23 -14.15 -3.00
N PRO A 131 6.83 -14.99 -2.01
CA PRO A 131 6.94 -16.45 -2.13
C PRO A 131 5.74 -17.10 -2.84
N CYS A 132 4.69 -16.34 -3.10
CA CYS A 132 3.44 -16.80 -3.71
C CYS A 132 2.75 -15.67 -4.48
N GLU A 133 1.59 -15.95 -5.07
CA GLU A 133 0.78 -14.95 -5.77
C GLU A 133 0.41 -13.78 -4.85
N VAL A 134 0.47 -12.56 -5.37
CA VAL A 134 0.28 -11.32 -4.62
C VAL A 134 -1.11 -10.77 -4.86
N ASP A 135 -1.84 -10.49 -3.78
CA ASP A 135 -3.18 -9.92 -3.86
C ASP A 135 -3.16 -8.40 -3.89
N ALA A 136 -2.27 -7.79 -3.12
CA ALA A 136 -2.11 -6.35 -3.05
C ALA A 136 -0.63 -5.98 -2.87
N VAL A 137 -0.24 -4.85 -3.47
CA VAL A 137 1.08 -4.24 -3.27
C VAL A 137 0.93 -2.88 -2.63
N ILE A 138 1.65 -2.65 -1.54
CA ILE A 138 1.66 -1.39 -0.79
C ILE A 138 2.96 -0.68 -1.09
N VAL A 139 2.88 0.52 -1.65
CA VAL A 139 4.03 1.38 -1.92
C VAL A 139 3.96 2.59 -1.00
N GLN A 140 5.01 2.81 -0.21
CA GLN A 140 5.17 4.00 0.61
C GLN A 140 6.10 5.00 -0.10
N GLY A 141 5.78 6.29 -0.03
CA GLY A 141 6.70 7.34 -0.45
C GLY A 141 6.04 8.71 -0.50
N THR A 142 6.71 9.64 -1.19
CA THR A 142 6.29 11.04 -1.26
C THR A 142 5.16 11.29 -2.27
N PRO A 143 4.42 12.40 -2.19
CA PRO A 143 3.40 12.77 -3.16
C PRO A 143 3.89 12.78 -4.62
N ARG A 144 5.14 13.21 -4.85
CA ARG A 144 5.74 13.22 -6.20
C ARG A 144 5.93 11.81 -6.73
N GLN A 145 6.34 10.87 -5.88
CA GLN A 145 6.46 9.46 -6.27
C GLN A 145 5.09 8.85 -6.52
N MET A 146 4.10 9.09 -5.65
CA MET A 146 2.75 8.57 -5.86
C MET A 146 2.08 9.15 -7.11
N MET A 147 2.37 10.41 -7.47
CA MET A 147 1.93 11.00 -8.74
C MET A 147 2.45 10.20 -9.94
N ILE A 148 3.76 9.92 -9.99
CA ILE A 148 4.39 9.13 -11.06
C ILE A 148 3.77 7.73 -11.11
N LEU A 149 3.58 7.08 -9.97
CA LEU A 149 2.99 5.75 -9.88
C LEU A 149 1.53 5.73 -10.35
N ALA A 150 0.74 6.76 -10.01
CA ALA A 150 -0.63 6.93 -10.49
C ALA A 150 -0.71 7.13 -12.01
N GLU A 151 0.19 7.92 -12.58
CA GLU A 151 0.29 8.09 -14.03
C GLU A 151 0.66 6.77 -14.72
N ALA A 152 1.61 6.01 -14.16
CA ALA A 152 1.97 4.68 -14.66
C ALA A 152 0.79 3.70 -14.59
N ALA A 153 0.05 3.69 -13.48
CA ALA A 153 -1.11 2.84 -13.31
C ALA A 153 -2.24 3.18 -14.29
N THR A 154 -2.52 4.47 -14.46
CA THR A 154 -3.49 4.96 -15.44
C THR A 154 -3.06 4.59 -16.86
N ALA A 155 -1.77 4.73 -17.20
CA ALA A 155 -1.22 4.35 -18.50
C ALA A 155 -1.26 2.83 -18.76
N ALA A 156 -1.30 2.02 -17.70
CA ALA A 156 -1.50 0.57 -17.77
C ALA A 156 -2.99 0.19 -17.89
N GLY A 157 -3.91 1.17 -17.81
CA GLY A 157 -5.35 0.94 -17.87
C GLY A 157 -5.96 0.53 -16.53
N VAL A 158 -5.25 0.75 -15.42
CA VAL A 158 -5.77 0.52 -14.06
C VAL A 158 -6.48 1.80 -13.60
N ASP A 159 -7.74 1.67 -13.22
CA ASP A 159 -8.53 2.80 -12.75
C ASP A 159 -8.03 3.31 -11.40
N GLY A 160 -8.17 4.63 -11.18
CA GLY A 160 -7.90 5.27 -9.91
C GLY A 160 -9.14 5.31 -9.02
N GLY A 161 -9.00 4.80 -7.80
CA GLY A 161 -10.01 4.87 -6.76
C GLY A 161 -9.87 6.11 -5.85
N PRO A 162 -10.56 6.11 -4.70
CA PRO A 162 -10.58 7.26 -3.80
C PRO A 162 -9.21 7.52 -3.15
N THR A 163 -9.01 8.77 -2.72
CA THR A 163 -7.98 9.09 -1.72
C THR A 163 -8.58 8.88 -0.33
N MET A 164 -8.02 7.94 0.42
CA MET A 164 -8.49 7.53 1.74
C MET A 164 -7.65 8.16 2.85
N GLY A 165 -8.30 8.69 3.90
CA GLY A 165 -7.62 9.15 5.10
C GLY A 165 -7.60 8.13 6.24
N ARG A 166 -8.66 7.30 6.33
CA ARG A 166 -8.82 6.29 7.38
C ARG A 166 -9.85 5.20 6.99
N PRO A 167 -9.74 4.00 7.58
CA PRO A 167 -8.51 3.49 8.19
C PRO A 167 -7.50 3.11 7.09
N THR A 168 -6.20 3.14 7.40
CA THR A 168 -5.17 2.84 6.40
C THR A 168 -5.24 1.40 5.89
N CYS A 169 -5.50 0.45 6.78
CA CYS A 169 -5.64 -0.97 6.43
C CYS A 169 -6.81 -1.29 5.50
N ALA A 170 -7.84 -0.43 5.40
CA ALA A 170 -8.95 -0.64 4.46
C ALA A 170 -8.54 -0.46 2.98
N ALA A 171 -7.36 0.10 2.70
CA ALA A 171 -6.87 0.17 1.32
C ALA A 171 -6.64 -1.22 0.70
N ILE A 172 -6.31 -2.24 1.50
CA ILE A 172 -6.12 -3.61 1.00
C ILE A 172 -7.44 -4.21 0.46
N PRO A 173 -8.52 -4.35 1.26
CA PRO A 173 -9.77 -4.89 0.76
C PRO A 173 -10.36 -4.05 -0.38
N GLU A 174 -10.21 -2.72 -0.33
CA GLU A 174 -10.65 -1.82 -1.39
C GLU A 174 -10.03 -2.15 -2.77
N VAL A 175 -8.71 -2.31 -2.85
CA VAL A 175 -8.06 -2.63 -4.14
C VAL A 175 -8.40 -4.03 -4.62
N MET A 176 -8.57 -4.98 -3.70
CA MET A 176 -8.87 -6.37 -4.03
C MET A 176 -10.30 -6.52 -4.56
N GLN A 177 -11.26 -5.80 -3.99
CA GLN A 177 -12.67 -5.88 -4.37
C GLN A 177 -12.96 -5.14 -5.68
N GLU A 178 -12.36 -3.96 -5.86
CA GLU A 178 -12.67 -3.08 -6.99
C GLU A 178 -11.66 -3.19 -8.15
N THR A 179 -10.55 -3.91 -7.96
CA THR A 179 -9.44 -4.05 -8.94
C THR A 179 -8.97 -2.68 -9.48
N ARG A 180 -8.82 -1.72 -8.57
CA ARG A 180 -8.36 -0.35 -8.85
C ARG A 180 -7.24 0.02 -7.88
N PHE A 181 -6.38 0.96 -8.24
CA PHE A 181 -5.41 1.47 -7.27
C PHE A 181 -6.07 2.50 -6.35
N VAL A 182 -5.58 2.65 -5.13
CA VAL A 182 -6.02 3.72 -4.21
C VAL A 182 -4.86 4.41 -3.55
N THR A 183 -5.06 5.68 -3.20
CA THR A 183 -4.12 6.48 -2.42
C THR A 183 -4.58 6.48 -0.96
N ASN A 184 -3.69 6.26 -0.01
CA ASN A 184 -4.00 6.33 1.42
C ASN A 184 -3.05 7.29 2.16
N LEU A 185 -3.59 8.26 2.86
CA LEU A 185 -2.83 9.34 3.51
C LEU A 185 -2.21 8.94 4.86
N GLY A 186 -2.41 7.70 5.33
CA GLY A 186 -1.91 7.26 6.63
C GLY A 186 -2.72 7.85 7.78
N CYS A 187 -3.61 7.05 8.38
CA CYS A 187 -4.39 7.44 9.54
C CYS A 187 -3.48 7.65 10.75
N ILE A 188 -4.00 8.34 11.78
CA ILE A 188 -3.19 8.69 12.95
C ILE A 188 -2.60 7.47 13.66
N GLY A 189 -3.36 6.36 13.73
CA GLY A 189 -2.86 5.10 14.28
C GLY A 189 -1.69 4.54 13.47
N ASN A 190 -1.81 4.52 12.14
CA ASN A 190 -0.72 4.07 11.27
C ASN A 190 0.54 4.90 11.49
N ARG A 191 0.43 6.24 11.46
CA ARG A 191 1.57 7.15 11.67
C ARG A 191 2.28 6.89 13.01
N VAL A 192 1.55 6.63 14.09
CA VAL A 192 2.13 6.29 15.39
C VAL A 192 2.85 4.94 15.37
N TYR A 193 2.22 3.90 14.84
CA TYR A 193 2.77 2.54 14.92
C TYR A 193 3.88 2.24 13.89
N THR A 194 3.86 2.92 12.74
CA THR A 194 4.90 2.75 11.71
C THR A 194 5.95 3.86 11.78
N GLY A 195 5.63 5.03 12.32
CA GLY A 195 6.50 6.21 12.25
C GLY A 195 6.53 6.84 10.86
N LEU A 196 5.45 6.67 10.06
CA LEU A 196 5.31 7.26 8.73
C LEU A 196 5.54 8.79 8.78
N ALA A 197 6.42 9.28 7.91
CA ALA A 197 6.76 10.70 7.82
C ALA A 197 5.57 11.56 7.35
N ASP A 198 5.56 12.85 7.69
CA ASP A 198 4.47 13.76 7.33
C ASP A 198 4.38 13.96 5.81
N GLU A 199 5.51 13.89 5.13
CA GLU A 199 5.65 13.92 3.68
C GLU A 199 5.37 12.59 2.98
N ASP A 200 5.18 11.49 3.73
CA ASP A 200 4.93 10.18 3.16
C ASP A 200 3.45 9.78 3.25
N LEU A 201 3.04 9.01 2.26
CA LEU A 201 1.74 8.38 2.13
C LEU A 201 1.88 7.02 1.43
N TYR A 202 0.78 6.31 1.28
CA TYR A 202 0.75 5.04 0.55
C TYR A 202 -0.04 5.14 -0.73
N MET A 203 0.36 4.31 -1.68
CA MET A 203 -0.45 3.88 -2.79
C MET A 203 -0.56 2.36 -2.75
N VAL A 204 -1.78 1.84 -2.82
CA VAL A 204 -2.02 0.39 -2.83
C VAL A 204 -2.51 0.00 -4.21
N LEU A 205 -1.91 -1.06 -4.76
CA LEU A 205 -2.15 -1.58 -6.09
C LEU A 205 -2.77 -2.98 -6.00
N PRO A 206 -3.69 -3.35 -6.90
CA PRO A 206 -4.10 -4.74 -7.06
C PRO A 206 -2.91 -5.57 -7.57
N GLY A 207 -2.56 -6.65 -6.88
CA GLY A 207 -1.33 -7.40 -7.14
C GLY A 207 -1.24 -7.95 -8.57
N SER A 208 -2.37 -8.37 -9.14
CA SER A 208 -2.50 -8.85 -10.51
C SER A 208 -2.18 -7.81 -11.60
N GLN A 209 -2.11 -6.52 -11.25
CA GLN A 209 -1.83 -5.44 -12.20
C GLN A 209 -0.39 -4.91 -12.12
N VAL A 210 0.38 -5.31 -11.11
CA VAL A 210 1.68 -4.70 -10.79
C VAL A 210 2.67 -4.79 -11.95
N ASP A 211 2.71 -5.93 -12.65
CA ASP A 211 3.60 -6.11 -13.81
C ASP A 211 3.25 -5.12 -14.93
N ALA A 212 1.97 -4.98 -15.27
CA ALA A 212 1.51 -4.05 -16.29
C ALA A 212 1.81 -2.59 -15.93
N ILE A 213 1.73 -2.23 -14.64
CA ILE A 213 2.10 -0.90 -14.13
C ILE A 213 3.61 -0.69 -14.26
N GLN A 214 4.41 -1.68 -13.86
CA GLN A 214 5.87 -1.61 -13.92
C GLN A 214 6.36 -1.45 -15.37
N GLU A 215 5.72 -2.11 -16.34
CA GLU A 215 6.01 -1.95 -17.77
C GLU A 215 5.83 -0.51 -18.26
N LYS A 216 4.88 0.26 -17.69
CA LYS A 216 4.67 1.68 -18.04
C LYS A 216 5.58 2.63 -17.27
N LEU A 217 6.00 2.23 -16.08
CA LEU A 217 6.66 3.12 -15.12
C LEU A 217 7.95 3.75 -15.68
N ALA A 218 8.82 2.98 -16.34
CA ALA A 218 10.06 3.51 -16.89
C ALA A 218 9.82 4.66 -17.90
N ALA A 219 8.80 4.50 -18.77
CA ALA A 219 8.44 5.53 -19.73
C ALA A 219 7.87 6.79 -19.04
N ILE A 220 7.04 6.61 -18.00
CA ILE A 220 6.46 7.72 -17.24
C ILE A 220 7.51 8.48 -16.43
N VAL A 221 8.47 7.79 -15.82
CA VAL A 221 9.61 8.40 -15.11
C VAL A 221 10.45 9.24 -16.07
N SER A 222 10.81 8.69 -17.24
CA SER A 222 11.58 9.40 -18.26
C SER A 222 10.81 10.62 -18.80
N ALA A 223 9.51 10.47 -19.06
CA ALA A 223 8.67 11.58 -19.53
C ALA A 223 8.58 12.71 -18.49
N ASN A 224 8.38 12.38 -17.21
CA ASN A 224 8.33 13.36 -16.13
C ASN A 224 9.66 14.12 -15.98
N ALA A 225 10.80 13.42 -16.07
CA ALA A 225 12.11 14.06 -16.02
C ALA A 225 12.32 15.07 -17.17
N ALA A 226 11.97 14.68 -18.40
CA ALA A 226 12.08 15.55 -19.57
C ALA A 226 11.13 16.77 -19.48
N LEU A 227 9.91 16.57 -18.98
CA LEU A 227 8.94 17.65 -18.79
C LEU A 227 9.37 18.60 -17.67
N GLU A 228 9.95 18.10 -16.58
CA GLU A 228 10.49 18.93 -15.51
C GLU A 228 11.62 19.84 -16.01
N GLU A 229 12.56 19.32 -16.80
CA GLU A 229 13.61 20.13 -17.43
C GLU A 229 13.01 21.21 -18.34
N PHE A 230 12.07 20.83 -19.20
CA PHE A 230 11.41 21.76 -20.11
C PHE A 230 10.67 22.89 -19.35
N HIS A 231 9.90 22.55 -18.32
CA HIS A 231 9.17 23.53 -17.52
C HIS A 231 10.10 24.40 -16.67
N GLY A 232 11.17 23.82 -16.09
CA GLY A 232 12.20 24.55 -15.37
C GLY A 232 12.89 25.59 -16.26
N GLY A 233 13.23 25.20 -17.50
CA GLY A 233 13.81 26.09 -18.50
C GLY A 233 12.93 27.29 -18.83
N ARG A 234 11.60 27.12 -18.82
CA ARG A 234 10.65 28.23 -19.04
C ARG A 234 10.60 29.21 -17.88
N VAL A 235 10.82 28.74 -16.66
CA VAL A 235 10.89 29.61 -15.48
C VAL A 235 12.21 30.38 -15.46
N SER A 236 13.33 29.74 -15.81
CA SER A 236 14.66 30.37 -15.81
C SER A 236 14.93 31.26 -17.03
N GLY A 237 14.30 30.99 -18.17
CA GLY A 237 14.51 31.69 -19.45
C GLY A 237 13.57 32.87 -19.73
N GLY A 238 12.73 33.25 -18.76
CA GLY A 238 11.79 34.37 -18.86
C GLY A 238 12.34 35.75 -18.45
N GLY A 239 13.66 35.97 -18.58
CA GLY A 239 14.33 37.25 -18.31
C GLY A 239 14.62 38.04 -19.57
#